data_AF-A0A966T7N6-F1
#
_entry.id   AF-A0A966T7N6-F1
#
_cell.length_a   1.000
_cell.length_b   1.000
_cell.length_c   1.000
_cell.angle_alpha   90.00
_cell.angle_beta   90.00
_cell.angle_gamma   90.00
#
_symmetry.space_group_name_H-M   'P 1'
#
loop_
_entity.id
_entity.type
_entity.pdbx_description
1 polymer ?
#
loop_
_entity_poly.entity_id
_entity_poly.type
_entity_poly.pdbx_seq_one_letter_code
_entity_poly.pdbx_strand_id
1 'polypeptide(L)' 'MPGGPEIWIIIALVVVLFGGARLPKIARNLGRAQAELKKGLAEGNAEANKDSKPEGNATPQA' A
#
# COMPACT_ATOMS: atom_id res chain seq x y z
N MET A 1 -26.36 20.39 6.45
CA MET A 1 -25.28 19.38 6.55
C MET A 1 -25.58 18.29 5.53
N PRO A 2 -24.76 18.09 4.48
CA PRO A 2 -25.00 17.03 3.51
C PRO A 2 -24.62 15.69 4.15
N GLY A 3 -25.57 15.10 4.87
CA GLY A 3 -25.45 13.78 5.50
C GLY A 3 -26.66 12.88 5.24
N GLY A 4 -27.59 13.36 4.41
CA GLY A 4 -28.86 12.71 4.14
C GLY A 4 -28.85 11.91 2.83
N PRO A 5 -30.03 11.75 2.20
CA PRO A 5 -30.21 10.98 0.96
C PRO A 5 -29.31 11.43 -0.21
N GLU A 6 -28.82 12.66 -0.22
CA GLU A 6 -28.00 13.20 -1.32
C GLU A 6 -26.70 12.41 -1.53
N ILE A 7 -26.05 11.92 -0.48
CA ILE A 7 -24.83 11.10 -0.60
C ILE A 7 -25.12 9.78 -1.32
N TRP A 8 -26.26 9.16 -1.03
CA TRP A 8 -26.67 7.92 -1.69
C TRP A 8 -26.96 8.12 -3.18
N ILE A 9 -27.53 9.28 -3.54
CA ILE A 9 -27.78 9.64 -4.95
C ILE A 9 -26.45 9.83 -5.69
N ILE A 10 -25.47 10.49 -5.08
CA ILE A 10 -24.14 10.68 -5.69
C ILE A 10 -23.45 9.33 -5.89
N ILE A 11 -23.48 8.45 -4.89
CA ILE A 11 -22.91 7.10 -5.00
C ILE A 11 -23.60 6.31 -6.10
N ALA A 12 -24.94 6.36 -6.17
CA ALA A 12 -25.70 5.69 -7.23
C ALA A 12 -25.29 6.21 -8.62
N LEU A 13 -25.14 7.53 -8.79
CA LEU A 13 -24.69 8.12 -10.05
C LEU A 13 -23.30 7.63 -10.46
N VAL A 14 -22.35 7.60 -9.52
CA VAL A 14 -21.00 7.07 -9.76
C VAL A 14 -21.07 5.58 -10.15
N VAL A 15 -21.88 4.78 -9.47
CA VAL A 15 -22.05 3.36 -9.80
C VAL A 15 -22.68 3.17 -11.18
N VAL A 16 -23.61 4.03 -11.61
CA VAL A 16 -24.21 3.96 -12.95
C VAL A 16 -23.19 4.33 -14.04
N LEU A 17 -22.40 5.38 -13.84
CA LEU A 17 -21.41 5.84 -14.82
C LEU A 17 -20.23 4.86 -14.97
N PHE A 18 -19.75 4.32 -13.85
CA PHE A 18 -18.58 3.44 -13.83
C PHE A 18 -18.94 1.95 -13.89
N GLY A 19 -20.17 1.58 -13.54
CA GLY A 19 -20.63 0.20 -13.39
C GLY A 19 -20.23 -0.40 -12.04
N GLY A 20 -21.15 -1.12 -11.39
CA GLY A 20 -20.93 -1.74 -10.07
C GLY A 20 -19.73 -2.71 -10.01
N ALA A 21 -19.33 -3.28 -11.14
CA ALA A 21 -18.17 -4.18 -11.23
C ALA A 21 -16.81 -3.47 -11.25
N ARG A 22 -16.73 -2.17 -11.58
CA ARG A 22 -15.44 -1.46 -11.71
C ARG A 22 -14.87 -0.98 -10.38
N LEU A 23 -15.73 -0.52 -9.46
CA LEU A 23 -15.32 -0.11 -8.12
C LEU A 23 -14.55 -1.21 -7.35
N PRO A 24 -15.04 -2.46 -7.23
CA PRO A 24 -14.31 -3.52 -6.52
C PRO A 24 -13.02 -3.91 -7.24
N LYS A 25 -12.99 -3.82 -8.57
CA LYS A 25 -11.79 -4.12 -9.37
C LYS A 25 -10.69 -3.08 -9.14
N ILE A 26 -11.04 -1.79 -9.11
CA ILE A 26 -10.10 -0.70 -8.80
C ILE A 26 -9.60 -0.84 -7.36
N ALA A 27 -10.49 -1.07 -6.39
CA ALA A 27 -10.11 -1.25 -4.99
C ALA A 27 -9.14 -2.44 -4.81
N ARG A 28 -9.41 -3.57 -5.46
CA ARG A 28 -8.55 -4.76 -5.40
C ARG A 28 -7.19 -4.54 -6.06
N ASN A 29 -7.14 -3.90 -7.22
CA ASN A 29 -5.88 -3.59 -7.90
C ASN A 29 -5.05 -2.57 -7.11
N LEU A 30 -5.67 -1.50 -6.62
CA LEU A 30 -5.03 -0.49 -5.80
C LEU A 30 -4.53 -1.08 -4.48
N GLY A 31 -5.32 -1.94 -3.83
CA GLY A 31 -4.93 -2.62 -2.59
C GLY A 31 -3.70 -3.52 -2.77
N ARG A 32 -3.61 -4.24 -3.90
CA ARG A 32 -2.43 -5.03 -4.25
C ARG A 32 -1.20 -4.16 -4.47
N ALA A 33 -1.33 -3.10 -5.26
CA ALA A 33 -0.24 -2.14 -5.50
C ALA A 33 0.26 -1.50 -4.19
N GLN A 34 -0.65 -1.10 -3.30
CA GLN A 34 -0.28 -0.58 -1.99
C GLN A 34 0.39 -1.63 -1.09
N ALA A 35 -0.02 -2.89 -1.14
CA ALA A 35 0.59 -3.97 -0.37
C ALA A 35 2.02 -4.26 -0.84
N GLU A 36 2.24 -4.33 -2.16
CA GLU A 36 3.57 -4.51 -2.76
C GLU A 36 4.49 -3.32 -2.46
N LEU A 37 3.97 -2.09 -2.54
CA LEU A 37 4.73 -0.89 -2.16
C LEU A 37 5.15 -0.93 -0.69
N LYS A 38 4.22 -1.23 0.24
CA LYS A 38 4.55 -1.34 1.66
C LYS A 38 5.60 -2.41 1.94
N LYS A 39 5.50 -3.55 1.24
CA LYS A 39 6.48 -4.64 1.35
C LYS A 39 7.86 -4.20 0.85
N GLY A 40 7.94 -3.58 -0.33
CA GLY A 40 9.20 -3.08 -0.87
C GLY A 40 9.86 -2.01 0.00
N LEU A 41 9.07 -1.10 0.60
CA LEU A 41 9.59 -0.11 1.55
C LEU A 41 10.12 -0.75 2.84
N ALA A 42 9.44 -1.77 3.35
CA ALA A 42 9.88 -2.50 4.55
C ALA A 42 11.16 -3.30 4.28
N GLU A 43 11.24 -3.95 3.12
CA GLU A 43 12.43 -4.69 2.68
C GLU A 43 13.63 -3.75 2.48
N GLY A 44 13.46 -2.64 1.77
CA GLY A 44 14.53 -1.65 1.56
C GLY A 44 15.03 -1.03 2.88
N ASN A 45 14.14 -0.74 3.84
CA ASN A 45 14.55 -0.27 5.17
C ASN A 45 15.28 -1.35 5.99
N ALA A 46 14.91 -2.62 5.82
CA ALA A 46 15.58 -3.73 6.48
C ALA A 46 16.96 -4.00 5.87
N GLU A 47 17.13 -3.84 4.56
CA GLU A 47 18.42 -3.93 3.87
C GLU A 47 19.35 -2.77 4.27
N ALA A 48 18.85 -1.53 4.28
CA ALA A 48 19.62 -0.36 4.73
C ALA A 48 20.14 -0.48 6.18
N ASN A 49 19.39 -1.15 7.06
CA ASN A 49 19.84 -1.44 8.43
C ASN A 49 20.84 -2.60 8.53
N LYS A 50 20.80 -3.57 7.60
CA LYS A 50 21.73 -4.71 7.60
C LYS A 50 23.11 -4.32 7.08
N ASP A 51 23.19 -3.44 6.09
CA ASP A 51 24.45 -2.86 5.59
C ASP A 51 25.13 -1.89 6.57
N SER A 52 24.43 -1.47 7.63
CA SER A 52 24.99 -0.61 8.69
C SER A 52 25.59 -1.40 9.87
N LYS A 53 25.65 -2.74 9.79
CA LYS A 53 26.36 -3.53 10.81
C LYS A 53 27.85 -3.57 10.44
N PRO A 54 28.76 -3.05 11.30
CA PRO A 54 30.18 -3.18 11.06
C PRO A 54 30.56 -4.66 11.15
N GLU A 55 31.01 -5.23 10.03
CA GLU A 55 31.84 -6.43 10.02
C GLU A 55 33.19 -6.07 10.66
N GLY A 56 33.25 -6.14 11.98
CA GLY A 56 34.41 -5.83 12.79
C GLY A 56 34.63 -6.86 13.89
N ASN A 57 34.60 -8.15 13.55
CA ASN A 57 35.09 -9.21 14.43
C ASN A 57 35.86 -10.24 13.58
N ALA A 58 37.15 -9.95 13.38
CA ALA A 58 38.16 -10.97 13.08
C ALA A 58 39.43 -10.61 13.84
N THR A 59 39.46 -10.90 15.14
CA THR A 59 40.72 -11.17 15.85
C THR A 59 41.10 -12.60 15.48
N PRO A 60 42.23 -12.79 14.77
CA PRO A 60 43.31 -13.50 15.43
C PRO A 60 44.66 -12.93 14.99
N GLN A 61 45.34 -12.19 15.87
CA GLN A 61 46.77 -11.95 15.72
C GLN A 61 47.48 -12.30 17.03
N ALA A 62 48.58 -13.03 16.83
CA ALA A 62 49.35 -13.87 17.74
C ALA A 62 49.99 -13.15 18.94
#